data_AF-A0A7Y2ALF5-F1
#
_entry.id   AF-A0A7Y2ALF5-F1
#
_cell.length_a   1.000
_cell.length_b   1.000
_cell.length_c   1.000
_cell.angle_alpha   90.00
_cell.angle_beta   90.00
_cell.angle_gamma   90.00
#
_symmetry.space_group_name_H-M   'P 1'
#
loop_
_entity.id
_entity.type
_entity.pdbx_description
1 polymer ?
#
loop_
_entity_poly.entity_id
_entity_poly.type
_entity_poly.pdbx_seq_one_letter_code
_entity_poly.pdbx_strand_id
1 'polypeptide(L)'
;AYIGVLVDDLVTSGTDEPYRMFTSRAEYRLLLRQDNADRRLTAMADELGLIGADRRALFDKKLQQIKRGIELLQSIRVDSVAGDVYLRRPEVTWEVMCSHEPALLQIDPSAAQQCVYDIKYEGYVSRQRMEVEKQHRLAEKRIPPTFDYERIGSLRGEAREKLSRIRPVNLDQAKRISGITPADIALVMAHLQ
;
A
#
# COMPACT_ATOMS: atom_id res chain seq x y z
N ALA A 1 -8.49 2.10 -2.80
CA ALA A 1 -9.39 1.21 -2.04
C ALA A 1 -9.73 -0.02 -2.89
N TYR A 2 -10.19 -1.14 -2.31
CA TYR A 2 -10.54 -2.34 -3.11
C TYR A 2 -11.65 -2.08 -4.14
N ILE A 3 -12.61 -1.19 -3.84
CA ILE A 3 -13.60 -0.72 -4.83
C ILE A 3 -12.93 -0.06 -6.04
N GLY A 4 -11.85 0.70 -5.84
CA GLY A 4 -11.09 1.28 -6.95
C GLY A 4 -10.41 0.21 -7.81
N VAL A 5 -9.88 -0.84 -7.19
CA VAL A 5 -9.30 -1.99 -7.91
C VAL A 5 -10.36 -2.71 -8.74
N LEU A 6 -11.54 -2.93 -8.17
CA LEU A 6 -12.69 -3.50 -8.89
C LEU A 6 -13.06 -2.69 -10.14
N VAL A 7 -13.24 -1.37 -9.97
CA VAL A 7 -13.65 -0.49 -11.07
C VAL A 7 -12.56 -0.44 -12.14
N ASP A 8 -11.30 -0.35 -11.74
CA ASP A 8 -10.16 -0.35 -12.67
C ASP A 8 -10.07 -1.67 -13.46
N ASP A 9 -10.15 -2.82 -12.78
CA ASP A 9 -10.10 -4.13 -13.44
C ASP A 9 -11.24 -4.27 -14.48
N LEU A 10 -12.45 -3.85 -14.13
CA LEU A 10 -13.62 -3.92 -15.02
C LEU A 10 -13.51 -3.00 -16.25
N VAL A 11 -13.03 -1.77 -16.07
CA VAL A 11 -12.93 -0.78 -17.15
C VAL A 11 -11.72 -1.07 -18.05
N THR A 12 -10.60 -1.49 -17.46
CA THR A 12 -9.32 -1.63 -18.17
C THR A 12 -9.17 -3.01 -18.82
N SER A 13 -9.57 -4.08 -18.14
CA SER A 13 -9.35 -5.46 -18.61
C SER A 13 -10.57 -6.09 -19.27
N GLY A 14 -11.77 -5.54 -19.04
CA GLY A 14 -13.02 -6.20 -19.42
C GLY A 14 -13.24 -7.50 -18.64
N THR A 15 -14.33 -8.20 -18.91
CA THR A 15 -14.59 -9.50 -18.28
C THR A 15 -15.45 -10.40 -19.16
N ASP A 16 -14.91 -11.56 -19.52
CA ASP A 16 -15.64 -12.58 -20.31
C ASP A 16 -16.52 -13.48 -19.43
N GLU A 17 -16.24 -13.51 -18.12
CA GLU A 17 -16.96 -14.26 -17.09
C GLU A 17 -17.32 -13.33 -15.91
N PRO A 18 -18.28 -13.68 -15.03
CA PRO A 18 -18.61 -12.84 -13.88
C PRO A 18 -17.38 -12.57 -13.00
N TYR A 19 -16.97 -11.30 -12.92
CA TYR A 19 -15.82 -10.86 -12.13
C TYR A 19 -15.93 -11.25 -10.65
N ARG A 20 -14.83 -11.72 -10.06
CA ARG A 20 -14.75 -12.11 -8.64
C ARG A 20 -13.61 -11.39 -7.94
N MET A 21 -13.92 -10.63 -6.89
CA MET A 21 -12.92 -9.86 -6.14
C MET A 21 -11.77 -10.70 -5.56
N PHE A 22 -12.00 -11.99 -5.29
CA PHE A 22 -11.00 -12.88 -4.72
C PHE A 22 -9.88 -13.24 -5.71
N THR A 23 -10.10 -13.09 -7.02
CA THR A 23 -9.08 -13.34 -8.05
C THR A 23 -8.24 -12.10 -8.36
N SER A 24 -8.66 -10.92 -7.89
CA SER A 24 -7.93 -9.67 -8.08
C SER A 24 -6.66 -9.63 -7.24
N ARG A 25 -5.53 -9.35 -7.90
CA ARG A 25 -4.25 -9.12 -7.23
C ARG A 25 -4.13 -7.66 -6.86
N ALA A 26 -4.72 -7.27 -5.74
CA ALA A 26 -4.42 -5.97 -5.17
C ALA A 26 -2.95 -5.90 -4.74
N GLU A 27 -2.14 -5.15 -5.49
CA GLU A 27 -0.73 -4.87 -5.17
C GLU A 27 -0.58 -4.08 -3.85
N TYR A 28 -1.72 -3.58 -3.34
CA TYR A 28 -1.87 -2.71 -2.18
C TYR A 28 -2.41 -3.42 -0.92
N ARG A 29 -2.33 -4.76 -0.83
CA ARG A 29 -2.99 -5.56 0.24
C ARG A 29 -2.78 -5.07 1.69
N LEU A 30 -1.58 -4.68 2.10
CA LEU A 30 -1.32 -4.20 3.47
C LEU A 30 -1.76 -2.75 3.68
N LEU A 31 -1.97 -1.99 2.60
CA LEU A 31 -2.56 -0.65 2.64
C LEU A 31 -4.09 -0.72 2.68
N LEU A 32 -4.68 -1.67 1.95
CA LEU A 32 -6.13 -1.83 1.77
C LEU A 32 -6.74 -2.86 2.72
N ARG A 33 -6.38 -2.80 3.99
CA ARG A 33 -6.89 -3.74 4.99
C ARG A 33 -8.32 -3.40 5.40
N GLN A 34 -9.01 -4.38 5.97
CA GLN A 34 -10.34 -4.19 6.51
C GLN A 34 -10.35 -3.24 7.72
N ASP A 35 -9.33 -3.32 8.59
CA ASP A 35 -9.27 -2.57 9.86
C ASP A 35 -9.17 -1.05 9.66
N ASN A 36 -8.56 -0.61 8.55
CA ASN A 36 -8.29 0.79 8.27
C ASN A 36 -9.21 1.39 7.19
N ALA A 37 -10.29 0.71 6.80
CA ALA A 37 -11.17 1.15 5.73
C ALA A 37 -11.83 2.50 6.04
N ASP A 38 -12.23 2.70 7.28
CA ASP A 38 -12.77 3.96 7.78
C ASP A 38 -11.75 5.10 7.66
N ARG A 39 -10.49 4.89 8.06
CA ARG A 39 -9.41 5.88 7.96
C ARG A 39 -9.07 6.24 6.51
N ARG A 40 -9.29 5.33 5.58
CA ARG A 40 -9.05 5.57 4.14
C ARG A 40 -10.18 6.28 3.43
N LEU A 41 -11.43 6.12 3.88
CA LEU A 41 -12.61 6.50 3.09
C LEU A 41 -13.55 7.48 3.79
N THR A 42 -13.56 7.56 5.13
CA THR A 42 -14.56 8.36 5.86
C THR A 42 -14.39 9.86 5.58
N ALA A 43 -13.16 10.38 5.53
CA ALA A 43 -12.91 11.78 5.18
C ALA A 43 -13.42 12.14 3.78
N MET A 44 -13.25 11.24 2.79
CA MET A 44 -13.79 11.44 1.45
C MET A 44 -15.32 11.36 1.43
N ALA A 45 -15.91 10.41 2.15
CA ALA A 45 -17.36 10.29 2.26
C ALA A 45 -17.97 11.54 2.92
N ASP A 46 -17.26 12.12 3.88
CA ASP A 46 -17.61 13.39 4.52
C ASP A 46 -17.60 14.57 3.54
N GLU A 47 -16.50 14.76 2.80
CA GLU A 47 -16.39 15.81 1.78
C GLU A 47 -17.51 15.73 0.72
N LEU A 48 -18.00 14.51 0.44
CA LEU A 48 -19.10 14.24 -0.47
C LEU A 48 -20.50 14.35 0.18
N GLY A 49 -20.59 14.65 1.48
CA GLY A 49 -21.86 14.76 2.21
C GLY A 49 -22.57 13.42 2.45
N LEU A 50 -21.87 12.29 2.37
CA LEU A 50 -22.42 10.94 2.47
C LEU A 50 -22.53 10.43 3.92
N ILE A 51 -22.02 11.19 4.92
CA ILE A 51 -22.09 10.83 6.33
C ILE A 51 -22.71 11.94 7.17
N GLY A 52 -23.49 11.55 8.19
CA GLY A 52 -24.05 12.47 9.17
C GLY A 52 -23.05 12.88 10.28
N ALA A 53 -23.47 13.84 11.11
CA ALA A 53 -22.67 14.38 12.21
C ALA A 53 -22.20 13.30 13.21
N ASP A 54 -23.06 12.34 13.55
CA ASP A 54 -22.72 11.27 14.50
C ASP A 54 -21.57 10.40 13.98
N ARG A 55 -21.60 10.04 12.69
CA ARG A 55 -20.55 9.22 12.08
C ARG A 55 -19.21 9.95 12.04
N ARG A 56 -19.25 11.25 11.74
CA ARG A 56 -18.08 12.13 11.76
C ARG A 56 -17.49 12.21 13.17
N ALA A 57 -18.32 12.48 14.18
CA ALA A 57 -17.88 12.55 15.58
C ALA A 57 -17.25 11.23 16.06
N LEU A 58 -17.82 10.09 15.69
CA LEU A 58 -17.23 8.77 15.99
C LEU A 58 -15.87 8.57 15.32
N PHE A 59 -15.73 9.00 14.07
CA PHE A 59 -14.47 8.90 13.33
C PHE A 59 -13.39 9.81 13.93
N ASP A 60 -13.73 11.06 14.24
CA ASP A 60 -12.81 12.02 14.85
C ASP A 60 -12.36 11.55 16.24
N LYS A 61 -13.30 11.06 17.06
CA LYS A 61 -12.98 10.45 18.36
C LYS A 61 -11.98 9.30 18.19
N LYS A 62 -12.22 8.38 17.25
CA LYS A 62 -11.31 7.26 16.99
C LYS A 62 -9.92 7.75 16.57
N LEU A 63 -9.82 8.74 15.70
CA LEU A 63 -8.53 9.32 15.28
C LEU A 63 -7.77 9.96 16.45
N GLN A 64 -8.47 10.70 17.31
CA GLN A 64 -7.88 11.29 18.52
C GLN A 64 -7.38 10.22 19.49
N GLN A 65 -8.16 9.16 19.69
CA GLN A 65 -7.80 8.03 20.54
C GLN A 65 -6.58 7.27 20.02
N ILE A 66 -6.50 7.04 18.71
CA ILE A 66 -5.31 6.43 18.08
C ILE A 66 -4.08 7.31 18.31
N LYS A 67 -4.19 8.61 18.02
CA LYS A 67 -3.09 9.57 18.23
C LYS A 67 -2.63 9.56 19.68
N ARG A 68 -3.56 9.65 20.63
CA ARG A 68 -3.27 9.62 22.07
C ARG A 68 -2.60 8.30 22.49
N GLY A 69 -3.08 7.16 21.99
CA GLY A 69 -2.49 5.86 22.29
C GLY A 69 -1.04 5.74 21.80
N ILE A 70 -0.75 6.23 20.59
CA ILE A 70 0.62 6.24 20.05
C ILE A 70 1.52 7.17 20.88
N GLU A 71 1.06 8.38 21.21
CA GLU A 71 1.82 9.33 22.03
C GLU A 71 2.15 8.75 23.41
N LEU A 72 1.18 8.09 24.06
CA LEU A 72 1.39 7.41 25.34
C LEU A 72 2.45 6.31 25.22
N LEU A 73 2.35 5.44 24.21
CA LEU A 73 3.33 4.37 23.97
C LEU A 73 4.74 4.91 23.71
N GLN A 74 4.86 6.03 23.00
CA GLN A 74 6.14 6.68 22.71
C GLN A 74 6.73 7.41 23.92
N SER A 75 5.88 7.84 24.86
CA SER A 75 6.29 8.58 26.06
C SER A 75 6.92 7.70 27.14
N ILE A 76 6.66 6.39 27.11
CA ILE A 76 7.16 5.45 28.11
C ILE A 76 8.40 4.68 27.63
N ARG A 77 9.15 4.13 28.59
CA ARG A 77 10.19 3.14 28.32
C ARG A 77 9.91 1.85 29.07
N VAL A 78 10.02 0.72 28.36
CA VAL A 78 9.89 -0.64 28.89
C VAL A 78 11.19 -1.37 28.58
N ASP A 79 11.83 -1.96 29.61
CA ASP A 79 13.15 -2.60 29.49
C ASP A 79 14.20 -1.72 28.77
N SER A 80 14.23 -0.42 29.11
CA SER A 80 15.10 0.60 28.49
C SER A 80 14.83 0.90 27.01
N VAL A 81 13.80 0.31 26.40
CA VAL A 81 13.37 0.56 25.01
C VAL A 81 12.09 1.41 24.99
N ALA A 82 11.88 2.22 23.96
CA ALA A 82 10.62 2.98 23.82
C ALA A 82 9.42 2.04 23.72
N GLY A 83 8.28 2.41 24.32
CA GLY A 83 7.12 1.51 24.44
C GLY A 83 6.52 1.08 23.11
N ASP A 84 6.50 1.95 22.10
CA ASP A 84 6.09 1.63 20.73
C ASP A 84 7.02 0.59 20.08
N VAL A 85 8.34 0.71 20.29
CA VAL A 85 9.32 -0.28 19.84
C VAL A 85 9.18 -1.59 20.60
N TYR A 86 8.93 -1.55 21.91
CA TYR A 86 8.67 -2.74 22.73
C TYR A 86 7.43 -3.50 22.24
N LEU A 87 6.35 -2.78 21.91
CA LEU A 87 5.11 -3.35 21.37
C LEU A 87 5.28 -4.03 20.00
N ARG A 88 6.37 -3.77 19.25
CA ARG A 88 6.64 -4.50 17.99
C ARG A 88 6.98 -5.97 18.21
N ARG A 89 7.34 -6.38 19.43
CA ARG A 89 7.61 -7.78 19.75
C ARG A 89 6.33 -8.63 19.58
N PRO A 90 6.39 -9.80 18.91
CA PRO A 90 5.21 -10.60 18.61
C PRO A 90 4.37 -10.95 19.85
N GLU A 91 5.02 -11.28 20.94
CA GLU A 91 4.45 -11.71 22.22
C GLU A 91 3.83 -10.59 23.05
N VAL A 92 4.17 -9.33 22.77
CA VAL A 92 3.67 -8.18 23.54
C VAL A 92 2.28 -7.81 23.05
N THR A 93 1.32 -7.78 23.98
CA THR A 93 -0.08 -7.39 23.73
C THR A 93 -0.39 -6.00 24.26
N TRP A 94 -1.57 -5.47 23.91
CA TRP A 94 -2.01 -4.18 24.43
C TRP A 94 -2.15 -4.21 25.96
N GLU A 95 -2.63 -5.33 26.52
CA GLU A 95 -2.81 -5.52 27.96
C GLU A 95 -1.49 -5.47 28.73
N VAL A 96 -0.42 -6.02 28.14
CA VAL A 96 0.94 -5.88 28.69
C VAL A 96 1.33 -4.41 28.73
N MET A 97 1.07 -3.65 27.66
CA MET A 97 1.38 -2.22 27.62
C MET A 97 0.56 -1.42 28.65
N CYS A 98 -0.72 -1.74 28.85
CA CYS A 98 -1.56 -1.13 29.89
C CYS A 98 -1.01 -1.33 31.31
N SER A 99 -0.26 -2.41 31.54
CA SER A 99 0.37 -2.67 32.84
C SER A 99 1.56 -1.74 33.11
N HIS A 100 2.21 -1.25 32.04
CA HIS A 100 3.29 -0.26 32.11
C HIS A 100 2.79 1.19 32.05
N GLU A 101 1.68 1.44 31.35
CA GLU A 101 1.04 2.76 31.24
C GLU A 101 -0.48 2.63 31.39
N PRO A 102 -1.02 2.80 32.62
CA PRO A 102 -2.45 2.66 32.89
C PRO A 102 -3.34 3.65 32.13
N ALA A 103 -2.83 4.79 31.64
CA ALA A 103 -3.62 5.70 30.82
C ALA A 103 -4.06 5.05 29.48
N LEU A 104 -3.38 4.00 29.02
CA LEU A 104 -3.79 3.22 27.85
C LEU A 104 -5.14 2.51 28.04
N LEU A 105 -5.60 2.29 29.28
CA LEU A 105 -6.92 1.72 29.58
C LEU A 105 -8.07 2.66 29.17
N GLN A 106 -7.79 3.94 28.96
CA GLN A 106 -8.77 4.93 28.50
C GLN A 106 -8.93 4.95 26.97
N ILE A 107 -8.12 4.16 26.25
CA ILE A 107 -8.19 4.06 24.80
C ILE A 107 -9.27 3.05 24.41
N ASP A 108 -10.22 3.49 23.58
CA ASP A 108 -11.31 2.63 23.09
C ASP A 108 -10.73 1.39 22.37
N PRO A 109 -11.35 0.19 22.49
CA PRO A 109 -10.81 -1.05 21.93
C PRO A 109 -10.48 -0.99 20.43
N SER A 110 -11.32 -0.33 19.64
CA SER A 110 -11.07 -0.18 18.19
C SER A 110 -9.87 0.71 17.86
N ALA A 111 -9.56 1.69 18.72
CA ALA A 111 -8.39 2.55 18.58
C ALA A 111 -7.13 1.81 19.08
N ALA A 112 -7.21 1.10 20.20
CA ALA A 112 -6.13 0.26 20.72
C ALA A 112 -5.68 -0.79 19.70
N GLN A 113 -6.63 -1.50 19.10
CA GLN A 113 -6.35 -2.47 18.03
C GLN A 113 -5.65 -1.80 16.83
N GLN A 114 -6.09 -0.60 16.44
CA GLN A 114 -5.46 0.13 15.35
C GLN A 114 -4.03 0.58 15.70
N CYS A 115 -3.76 1.02 16.94
CA CYS A 115 -2.41 1.34 17.40
C CYS A 115 -1.48 0.12 17.27
N VAL A 116 -1.94 -1.05 17.73
CA VAL A 116 -1.19 -2.31 17.61
C VAL A 116 -0.90 -2.63 16.15
N TYR A 117 -1.90 -2.53 15.27
CA TYR A 117 -1.71 -2.79 13.84
C TYR A 117 -0.77 -1.79 13.18
N ASP A 118 -0.92 -0.50 13.45
CA ASP A 118 -0.07 0.53 12.88
C ASP A 118 1.39 0.31 13.27
N ILE A 119 1.66 0.01 14.54
CA ILE A 119 3.02 -0.22 15.07
C ILE A 119 3.61 -1.54 14.56
N LYS A 120 2.87 -2.66 14.67
CA LYS A 120 3.40 -3.98 14.29
C LYS A 120 3.57 -4.13 12.78
N TYR A 121 2.72 -3.50 11.97
CA TYR A 121 2.81 -3.58 10.51
C TYR A 121 3.56 -2.43 9.86
N GLU A 122 4.06 -1.44 10.60
CA GLU A 122 4.71 -0.24 10.08
C GLU A 122 5.80 -0.55 9.04
N GLY A 123 6.72 -1.46 9.37
CA GLY A 123 7.82 -1.83 8.47
C GLY A 123 7.33 -2.50 7.18
N TYR A 124 6.33 -3.37 7.27
CA TYR A 124 5.75 -4.04 6.10
C TYR A 124 4.96 -3.07 5.23
N VAL A 125 4.20 -2.16 5.86
CA VAL A 125 3.47 -1.10 5.18
C VAL A 125 4.43 -0.15 4.47
N SER A 126 5.51 0.27 5.13
CA SER A 126 6.54 1.12 4.53
C SER A 126 7.19 0.44 3.32
N ARG A 127 7.55 -0.84 3.43
CA ARG A 127 8.07 -1.62 2.31
C ARG A 127 7.08 -1.70 1.14
N GLN A 128 5.79 -1.94 1.42
CA GLN A 128 4.78 -1.96 0.36
C GLN A 128 4.61 -0.60 -0.31
N ARG A 129 4.64 0.51 0.46
CA ARG A 129 4.57 1.87 -0.11
C ARG A 129 5.72 2.14 -1.09
N MET A 130 6.94 1.76 -0.73
CA MET A 130 8.10 1.92 -1.62
C MET A 130 7.95 1.13 -2.93
N GLU A 131 7.43 -0.09 -2.88
CA GLU A 131 7.19 -0.88 -4.11
C GLU A 131 6.09 -0.25 -4.97
N VAL A 132 4.98 0.18 -4.36
CA VAL A 132 3.89 0.88 -5.05
C VAL A 132 4.39 2.16 -5.74
N GLU A 133 5.18 2.97 -5.06
CA GLU A 133 5.73 4.21 -5.62
C GLU A 133 6.71 3.92 -6.77
N LYS A 134 7.51 2.86 -6.65
CA LYS A 134 8.37 2.39 -7.75
C LYS A 134 7.55 1.96 -8.97
N GLN A 135 6.45 1.24 -8.77
CA GLN A 135 5.54 0.84 -9.85
C GLN A 135 4.89 2.05 -10.52
N HIS A 136 4.38 3.01 -9.74
CA HIS A 136 3.82 4.26 -10.28
C HIS A 136 4.82 5.02 -11.16
N ARG A 137 6.06 5.18 -10.68
CA ARG A 137 7.12 5.82 -11.48
C ARG A 137 7.39 5.10 -12.80
N LEU A 138 7.33 3.77 -12.83
CA LEU A 138 7.47 3.00 -14.07
C LEU A 138 6.26 3.15 -14.99
N ALA A 139 5.05 3.26 -14.45
CA ALA A 139 3.82 3.45 -15.22
C ALA A 139 3.77 4.81 -15.93
N GLU A 140 4.34 5.85 -15.31
CA GLU A 140 4.45 7.20 -15.87
C GLU A 140 5.50 7.31 -17.00
N LYS A 141 6.50 6.43 -17.02
CA LYS A 141 7.54 6.40 -18.06
C LYS A 141 7.00 5.76 -19.34
N ARG A 142 6.40 6.59 -20.19
CA ARG A 142 5.90 6.20 -21.51
C ARG A 142 7.04 5.77 -22.43
N ILE A 143 6.78 4.72 -23.20
CA ILE A 143 7.67 4.27 -24.28
C ILE A 143 7.06 4.74 -25.60
N PRO A 144 7.77 5.55 -26.41
CA PRO A 144 7.28 5.96 -27.71
C PRO A 144 6.98 4.76 -28.62
N PRO A 145 5.91 4.79 -29.44
CA PRO A 145 5.61 3.69 -30.38
C PRO A 145 6.73 3.43 -31.39
N THR A 146 7.56 4.46 -31.65
CA THR A 146 8.71 4.45 -32.55
C THR A 146 10.02 4.03 -31.86
N PHE A 147 9.98 3.65 -30.59
CA PHE A 147 11.17 3.24 -29.85
C PHE A 147 11.81 2.00 -30.47
N ASP A 148 13.12 2.08 -30.72
CA ASP A 148 13.88 1.06 -31.42
C ASP A 148 14.72 0.25 -30.43
N TYR A 149 14.20 -0.91 -30.01
CA TYR A 149 14.86 -1.81 -29.07
C TYR A 149 16.12 -2.48 -29.64
N GLU A 150 16.29 -2.49 -30.97
CA GLU A 150 17.49 -3.06 -31.62
C GLU A 150 18.75 -2.25 -31.32
N ARG A 151 18.60 -0.96 -30.99
CA ARG A 151 19.73 -0.09 -30.62
C ARG A 151 20.34 -0.45 -29.27
N ILE A 152 19.63 -1.18 -28.41
CA ILE A 152 20.13 -1.54 -27.09
C ILE A 152 20.91 -2.86 -27.20
N GLY A 153 22.20 -2.74 -27.52
CA GLY A 153 23.09 -3.89 -27.71
C GLY A 153 23.21 -4.80 -26.49
N SER A 154 23.00 -4.27 -25.28
CA SER A 154 23.04 -5.01 -24.01
C SER A 154 21.75 -5.76 -23.68
N LEU A 155 20.65 -5.54 -24.41
CA LEU A 155 19.43 -6.33 -24.24
C LEU A 155 19.66 -7.76 -24.72
N ARG A 156 19.20 -8.72 -23.93
CA ARG A 156 19.18 -10.14 -24.30
C ARG A 156 18.27 -10.34 -25.52
N GLY A 157 18.63 -11.26 -26.41
CA GLY A 157 17.88 -11.52 -27.65
C GLY A 157 16.39 -11.79 -27.41
N GLU A 158 16.07 -12.64 -26.42
CA GLU A 158 14.68 -12.94 -26.03
C GLU A 158 13.92 -11.70 -25.54
N ALA A 159 14.56 -10.86 -24.73
CA ALA A 159 13.94 -9.64 -24.21
C ALA A 159 13.67 -8.64 -25.35
N ARG A 160 14.64 -8.48 -26.26
CA ARG A 160 14.52 -7.62 -27.42
C ARG A 160 13.40 -8.06 -28.35
N GLU A 161 13.35 -9.34 -28.71
CA GLU A 161 12.28 -9.91 -29.56
C GLU A 161 10.90 -9.66 -28.95
N LYS A 162 10.74 -9.94 -27.65
CA LYS A 162 9.48 -9.76 -26.94
C LYS A 162 9.06 -8.29 -26.86
N LEU A 163 9.98 -7.37 -26.54
CA LEU A 163 9.70 -5.94 -26.46
C LEU A 163 9.37 -5.34 -27.83
N SER A 164 10.11 -5.72 -28.88
CA SER A 164 9.87 -5.29 -30.26
C SER A 164 8.52 -5.78 -30.81
N ARG A 165 8.11 -7.01 -30.43
CA ARG A 165 6.83 -7.59 -30.84
C ARG A 165 5.64 -7.02 -30.07
N ILE A 166 5.74 -6.93 -28.76
CA ILE A 166 4.62 -6.52 -27.88
C ILE A 166 4.44 -4.99 -27.87
N ARG A 167 5.52 -4.22 -28.05
CA ARG A 167 5.55 -2.75 -28.04
C ARG A 167 4.77 -2.16 -26.86
N PRO A 168 5.23 -2.40 -25.61
CA PRO A 168 4.56 -1.86 -24.43
C PRO A 168 4.54 -0.32 -24.46
N VAL A 169 3.46 0.27 -23.96
CA VAL A 169 3.24 1.74 -23.94
C VAL A 169 3.94 2.44 -22.77
N ASN A 170 4.40 1.69 -21.77
CA ASN A 170 5.19 2.17 -20.65
C ASN A 170 6.05 1.06 -20.03
N LEU A 171 6.96 1.43 -19.13
CA LEU A 171 7.87 0.48 -18.47
C LEU A 171 7.15 -0.49 -17.53
N ASP A 172 5.99 -0.12 -16.96
CA ASP A 172 5.21 -1.05 -16.12
C ASP A 172 4.63 -2.21 -16.95
N GLN A 173 4.05 -1.93 -18.11
CA GLN A 173 3.57 -2.96 -19.04
C GLN A 173 4.74 -3.84 -19.51
N ALA A 174 5.89 -3.23 -19.83
CA ALA A 174 7.09 -3.97 -20.22
C ALA A 174 7.54 -4.97 -19.15
N LYS A 175 7.51 -4.57 -17.86
CA LYS A 175 7.89 -5.42 -16.71
C LYS A 175 6.99 -6.64 -16.54
N ARG A 176 5.72 -6.56 -16.96
CA ARG A 176 4.74 -7.67 -16.87
C ARG A 176 4.90 -8.71 -17.98
N ILE A 177 5.71 -8.45 -19.00
CA ILE A 177 5.96 -9.40 -20.09
C ILE A 177 6.80 -10.57 -19.56
N SER A 178 6.31 -11.79 -19.75
CA SER A 178 7.01 -13.01 -19.33
C SER A 178 8.42 -13.09 -19.93
N GLY A 179 9.43 -13.31 -19.09
CA GLY A 179 10.85 -13.40 -19.48
C GLY A 179 11.60 -12.06 -19.48
N ILE A 180 10.91 -10.93 -19.32
CA ILE A 180 11.55 -9.62 -19.10
C ILE A 180 11.99 -9.50 -17.64
N THR A 181 13.25 -9.14 -17.44
CA THR A 181 13.85 -8.99 -16.11
C THR A 181 13.95 -7.52 -15.69
N PRO A 182 14.13 -7.24 -14.38
CA PRO A 182 14.41 -5.88 -13.92
C PRO A 182 15.63 -5.23 -14.59
N ALA A 183 16.63 -6.02 -15.00
CA ALA A 183 17.80 -5.52 -15.72
C ALA A 183 17.43 -5.02 -17.13
N ASP A 184 16.58 -5.76 -17.85
CA ASP A 184 16.12 -5.34 -19.18
C ASP A 184 15.31 -4.02 -19.08
N ILE A 185 14.47 -3.88 -18.06
CA ILE A 185 13.72 -2.63 -17.81
C ILE A 185 14.65 -1.46 -17.51
N ALA A 186 15.71 -1.69 -16.72
CA ALA A 186 16.71 -0.66 -16.44
C ALA A 186 17.43 -0.20 -17.72
N LEU A 187 17.75 -1.13 -18.62
CA LEU A 187 18.34 -0.81 -19.92
C LEU A 187 17.40 0.03 -20.79
N VAL A 188 16.13 -0.37 -20.92
CA VAL A 188 15.14 0.42 -21.67
C VAL A 188 14.98 1.81 -21.05
N MET A 189 14.85 1.90 -19.72
CA MET A 189 14.72 3.17 -19.00
C MET A 189 15.89 4.13 -19.25
N ALA A 190 17.13 3.61 -19.29
CA ALA A 190 18.31 4.42 -19.56
C ALA A 190 18.33 4.98 -21.00
N HIS A 191 17.70 4.30 -21.95
CA HIS A 191 17.63 4.71 -23.37
C HIS A 191 16.35 5.50 -23.70
N LEU A 192 15.44 5.68 -22.74
CA LEU A 192 14.26 6.56 -22.86
C LEU A 192 14.56 8.03 -22.50
N GLN A 193 15.78 8.31 -22.03
CA GLN A 193 16.24 9.69 -21.73
C GLN A 193 16.52 10.48 -23.00
#